data_AF-A0A953MUS3-F1
#
_entry.id   AF-A0A953MUS3-F1
#
_cell.length_a   1.000
_cell.length_b   1.000
_cell.length_c   1.000
_cell.angle_alpha   90.00
_cell.angle_beta   90.00
_cell.angle_gamma   90.00
#
_symmetry.space_group_name_H-M   'P 1'
#
loop_
_entity.id
_entity.type
_entity.pdbx_description
1 polymer ?
#
loop_
_entity_poly.entity_id
_entity_poly.type
_entity_poly.pdbx_seq_one_letter_code
_entity_poly.pdbx_strand_id
1 'polypeptide(L)'
;MNTLALFDLDGTLTCEDTMLAYIRQRTGAWKYAGMLLVAGALDGLGKIGVVPADAGKKRLMRMAFAGASVSEVTKDAERFAREAMPGLMRHGALERVRWHLREGHRVIVVSASCGAWLRPWCDAEEVELIATELETRDGHYTGELSTPNCKGTEKVRRLNEAVDLARYERMYAYGDTPADRPMLALATDPYYKPFHAVEGMEDRPEEECGAAARGGQALPPIGFLVVALMLVGVGGISIHQALKPVTEAVATGSFDRVLEAFPRSGDWPDVIHFMPDHQVIMKDHNGTVRYEGRWRWDEKGHSLRLDDPVWDRRVAWVPGWGGPRLRVASSVGKDLFQTVTFRRAE
;
A
#
# COMPACT_ATOMS: atom_id res chain seq x y z
N MET A 1 -29.30 20.23 25.18
CA MET A 1 -28.92 18.80 25.08
C MET A 1 -27.43 18.76 24.88
N ASN A 2 -26.71 17.96 25.67
CA ASN A 2 -25.27 17.85 25.53
C ASN A 2 -24.94 16.89 24.38
N THR A 3 -24.28 17.38 23.33
CA THR A 3 -24.02 16.61 22.09
C THR A 3 -22.53 16.48 21.84
N LEU A 4 -22.11 15.26 21.49
CA LEU A 4 -20.74 14.92 21.12
C LEU A 4 -20.69 14.44 19.66
N ALA A 5 -19.66 14.86 18.93
CA ALA A 5 -19.39 14.40 17.57
C ALA A 5 -17.99 13.82 17.48
N LEU A 6 -17.92 12.56 17.04
CA LEU A 6 -16.70 11.76 16.95
C LEU A 6 -16.35 11.53 15.48
N PHE A 7 -15.15 11.90 15.07
CA PHE A 7 -14.71 11.74 13.69
C PHE A 7 -13.46 10.87 13.62
N ASP A 8 -13.53 9.75 12.88
CA ASP A 8 -12.31 9.21 12.30
C ASP A 8 -11.71 10.19 11.28
N LEU A 9 -10.41 10.09 11.00
CA LEU A 9 -9.70 11.01 10.11
C LEU A 9 -9.39 10.39 8.75
N ASP A 10 -8.49 9.41 8.71
CA ASP A 10 -7.93 8.87 7.47
C ASP A 10 -8.95 8.02 6.73
N GLY A 11 -9.39 8.46 5.55
CA GLY A 11 -10.45 7.80 4.80
C GLY A 11 -11.85 8.34 5.12
N THR A 12 -12.04 8.95 6.30
CA THR A 12 -13.29 9.61 6.70
C THR A 12 -13.27 11.11 6.39
N LEU A 13 -12.49 11.90 7.14
CA LEU A 13 -12.31 13.34 6.88
C LEU A 13 -11.34 13.59 5.71
N THR A 14 -10.30 12.75 5.54
CA THR A 14 -9.27 12.92 4.50
C THR A 14 -9.33 11.88 3.40
N CYS A 15 -9.09 12.29 2.16
CA CYS A 15 -9.08 11.41 0.99
C CYS A 15 -7.87 10.47 0.93
N GLU A 16 -6.79 10.84 1.62
CA GLU A 16 -5.55 10.07 1.67
C GLU A 16 -5.13 9.82 3.12
N ASP A 17 -4.23 8.86 3.29
CA ASP A 17 -3.58 8.55 4.57
C ASP A 17 -2.63 9.69 4.97
N THR A 18 -2.92 10.32 6.11
CA THR A 18 -2.16 11.47 6.62
C THR A 18 -0.74 11.13 7.05
N MET A 19 -0.47 9.89 7.49
CA MET A 19 0.89 9.47 7.85
C MET A 19 1.79 9.48 6.61
N LEU A 20 1.33 8.88 5.51
CA LEU A 20 2.08 8.85 4.26
C LEU A 20 2.25 10.25 3.66
N ALA A 21 1.19 11.06 3.66
CA ALA A 21 1.26 12.44 3.18
C ALA A 21 2.25 13.29 4.01
N TYR A 22 2.21 13.16 5.34
CA TYR A 22 3.09 13.88 6.25
C TYR A 22 4.57 13.49 6.08
N ILE A 23 4.88 12.18 6.05
CA ILE A 23 6.25 11.69 5.86
C ILE A 23 6.80 12.18 4.52
N ARG A 24 5.98 12.19 3.47
CA ARG A 24 6.39 12.69 2.15
C ARG A 24 6.73 14.18 2.18
N GLN A 25 5.92 15.02 2.81
CA GLN A 25 6.21 16.45 2.96
C GLN A 25 7.49 16.68 3.78
N ARG A 26 7.63 15.96 4.89
CA ARG A 26 8.72 16.14 5.84
C ARG A 26 10.06 15.73 5.26
N THR A 27 10.12 14.56 4.63
CA THR A 27 11.37 13.96 4.16
C THR A 27 11.72 14.35 2.72
N GLY A 28 10.75 14.86 1.96
CA GLY A 28 10.85 15.09 0.53
C GLY A 28 10.64 13.81 -0.28
N ALA A 29 10.18 13.97 -1.52
CA ALA A 29 9.73 12.86 -2.38
C ALA A 29 10.77 11.73 -2.55
N TRP A 30 12.06 12.09 -2.68
CA TRP A 30 13.14 11.12 -2.89
C TRP A 30 13.41 10.24 -1.67
N LYS A 31 13.55 10.84 -0.49
CA LYS A 31 13.76 10.09 0.75
C LYS A 31 12.53 9.25 1.07
N TYR A 32 11.34 9.82 0.89
CA TYR A 32 10.07 9.11 1.03
C TYR A 32 9.99 7.87 0.13
N ALA A 33 10.32 7.98 -1.15
CA ALA A 33 10.32 6.84 -2.07
C ALA A 33 11.30 5.74 -1.61
N GLY A 34 12.51 6.11 -1.19
CA GLY A 34 13.48 5.16 -0.62
C GLY A 34 12.96 4.48 0.65
N MET A 35 12.30 5.24 1.53
CA MET A 35 11.66 4.70 2.74
C MET A 35 10.53 3.72 2.42
N LEU A 36 9.67 4.03 1.44
CA LEU A 36 8.61 3.13 0.98
C LEU A 36 9.16 1.84 0.37
N LEU A 37 10.26 1.91 -0.37
CA LEU A 37 10.91 0.72 -0.93
C LEU A 37 11.39 -0.22 0.19
N VAL A 38 12.06 0.32 1.20
CA VAL A 38 12.54 -0.47 2.35
C VAL A 38 11.37 -1.02 3.16
N ALA A 39 10.35 -0.20 3.44
CA ALA A 39 9.15 -0.63 4.17
C ALA A 39 8.37 -1.70 3.41
N GLY A 40 8.16 -1.52 2.11
CA GLY A 40 7.45 -2.48 1.25
C GLY A 40 8.19 -3.81 1.11
N ALA A 41 9.52 -3.80 1.06
CA ALA A 41 10.32 -5.02 1.09
C ALA A 41 10.10 -5.81 2.40
N LEU A 42 10.12 -5.12 3.54
CA LEU A 42 9.86 -5.75 4.85
C LEU A 42 8.41 -6.26 4.97
N ASP A 43 7.42 -5.53 4.46
CA ASP A 43 6.04 -6.02 4.43
C ASP A 43 5.89 -7.25 3.53
N GLY A 44 6.61 -7.29 2.41
CA GLY A 44 6.68 -8.47 1.54
C GLY A 44 7.24 -9.69 2.27
N LEU A 45 8.35 -9.51 3.00
CA LEU A 45 8.94 -10.54 3.86
C LEU A 45 7.99 -10.95 5.00
N GLY A 46 7.20 -10.01 5.54
CA GLY A 46 6.24 -10.27 6.59
C GLY A 46 5.10 -11.18 6.13
N LYS A 47 4.63 -11.01 4.89
CA LYS A 47 3.57 -11.84 4.29
C LYS A 47 4.00 -13.29 4.07
N ILE A 48 5.29 -13.56 3.93
CA ILE A 48 5.85 -14.92 3.82
C ILE A 48 6.39 -15.44 5.15
N GLY A 49 6.15 -14.73 6.27
CA GLY A 49 6.50 -15.17 7.62
C GLY A 49 7.97 -15.04 8.00
N VAL A 50 8.80 -14.33 7.21
CA VAL A 50 10.23 -14.16 7.49
C VAL A 50 10.47 -13.10 8.57
N VAL A 51 9.65 -12.05 8.58
CA VAL A 51 9.67 -10.98 9.59
C VAL A 51 8.27 -10.77 10.18
N PRO A 52 8.11 -10.04 11.29
CA PRO A 52 6.78 -9.68 11.79
C PRO A 52 5.95 -8.95 10.74
N ALA A 53 4.63 -9.21 10.71
CA ALA A 53 3.72 -8.64 9.71
C ALA A 53 3.63 -7.10 9.74
N ASP A 54 4.08 -6.46 10.83
CA ASP A 54 4.11 -5.00 11.00
C ASP A 54 5.50 -4.38 10.84
N ALA A 55 6.48 -5.17 10.37
CA ALA A 55 7.88 -4.76 10.25
C ALA A 55 8.09 -3.56 9.32
N GLY A 56 7.40 -3.50 8.18
CA GLY A 56 7.54 -2.38 7.24
C GLY A 56 7.01 -1.08 7.82
N LYS A 57 5.81 -1.10 8.43
CA LYS A 57 5.25 0.09 9.11
C LYS A 57 6.18 0.57 10.24
N LYS A 58 6.64 -0.33 11.12
CA LYS A 58 7.59 0.03 12.19
C LYS A 58 8.87 0.63 11.64
N ARG A 59 9.42 0.04 10.56
CA ARG A 59 10.62 0.55 9.91
C ARG A 59 10.41 1.93 9.30
N LEU A 60 9.26 2.16 8.65
CA LEU A 60 8.90 3.46 8.08
C LEU A 60 8.87 4.54 9.18
N MET A 61 8.21 4.26 10.30
CA MET A 61 8.16 5.18 11.45
C MET A 61 9.55 5.47 12.01
N ARG A 62 10.38 4.45 12.21
CA ARG A 62 11.78 4.65 12.65
C ARG A 62 12.57 5.51 11.67
N MET A 63 12.50 5.25 10.37
CA MET A 63 13.25 6.03 9.37
C MET A 63 12.78 7.48 9.28
N ALA A 64 11.48 7.73 9.49
CA ALA A 64 10.91 9.06 9.39
C ALA A 64 11.09 9.91 10.67
N PHE A 65 11.19 9.28 11.85
CA PHE A 65 11.11 9.99 13.12
C PHE A 65 12.29 9.76 14.09
N ALA A 66 12.98 8.62 14.03
CA ALA A 66 14.00 8.31 15.03
C ALA A 66 15.14 9.34 15.01
N GLY A 67 15.47 9.88 16.19
CA GLY A 67 16.51 10.89 16.37
C GLY A 67 16.11 12.31 15.99
N ALA A 68 14.90 12.54 15.49
CA ALA A 68 14.42 13.89 15.21
C ALA A 68 14.01 14.60 16.50
N SER A 69 14.40 15.86 16.65
CA SER A 69 13.97 16.66 17.80
C SER A 69 12.48 16.94 17.74
N VAL A 70 11.81 17.00 18.90
CA VAL A 70 10.37 17.32 18.99
C VAL A 70 10.08 18.66 18.31
N SER A 71 10.94 19.67 18.52
CA SER A 71 10.77 21.00 17.92
C SER A 71 10.79 20.98 16.38
N GLU A 72 11.65 20.16 15.77
CA GLU A 72 11.70 20.00 14.31
C GLU A 72 10.39 19.40 13.80
N VAL A 73 9.91 18.31 14.42
CA VAL A 73 8.67 17.65 14.01
C VAL A 73 7.47 18.58 14.20
N THR A 74 7.42 19.36 15.28
CA THR A 74 6.36 20.35 15.50
C THR A 74 6.33 21.39 14.38
N LYS A 75 7.49 21.94 13.98
CA LYS A 75 7.56 22.90 12.85
C LYS A 75 7.12 22.26 11.53
N ASP A 76 7.50 21.01 11.28
CA ASP A 76 7.05 20.26 10.11
C ASP A 76 5.54 20.00 10.13
N ALA A 77 4.99 19.69 11.31
CA ALA A 77 3.57 19.46 11.54
C ALA A 77 2.74 20.73 11.34
N GLU A 78 3.19 21.86 11.86
CA GLU A 78 2.57 23.17 11.61
C GLU A 78 2.55 23.53 10.12
N ARG A 79 3.66 23.27 9.41
CA ARG A 79 3.71 23.44 7.95
C ARG A 79 2.71 22.51 7.25
N PHE A 80 2.65 21.25 7.67
CA PHE A 80 1.72 20.26 7.11
C PHE A 80 0.26 20.65 7.29
N ALA A 81 -0.10 21.10 8.49
CA ALA A 81 -1.44 21.59 8.80
C ALA A 81 -1.86 22.77 7.93
N ARG A 82 -0.93 23.69 7.60
CA ARG A 82 -1.23 24.85 6.75
C ARG A 82 -1.22 24.56 5.25
N GLU A 83 -0.26 23.77 4.78
CA GLU A 83 0.04 23.69 3.34
C GLU A 83 -0.52 22.43 2.68
N ALA A 84 -0.51 21.29 3.36
CA ALA A 84 -0.92 20.02 2.78
C ALA A 84 -2.30 19.56 3.26
N MET A 85 -2.58 19.68 4.56
CA MET A 85 -3.81 19.18 5.17
C MET A 85 -5.09 19.72 4.50
N PRO A 86 -5.22 21.03 4.15
CA PRO A 86 -6.41 21.53 3.49
C PRO A 86 -6.71 20.85 2.15
N GLY A 87 -5.66 20.45 1.42
CA GLY A 87 -5.79 19.72 0.16
C GLY A 87 -6.11 18.23 0.31
N LEU A 88 -6.02 17.68 1.53
CA LEU A 88 -6.38 16.29 1.84
C LEU A 88 -7.82 16.16 2.34
N MET A 89 -8.43 17.24 2.81
CA MET A 89 -9.76 17.21 3.42
C MET A 89 -10.86 17.05 2.39
N ARG A 90 -11.83 16.17 2.69
CA ARG A 90 -13.11 16.12 1.97
C ARG A 90 -13.92 17.34 2.33
N HIS A 91 -14.42 18.03 1.31
CA HIS A 91 -15.22 19.24 1.50
C HIS A 91 -16.45 19.00 2.40
N GLY A 92 -17.29 18.02 2.06
CA GLY A 92 -18.48 17.69 2.84
C GLY A 92 -18.18 17.23 4.27
N ALA A 93 -17.02 16.61 4.49
CA ALA A 93 -16.58 16.18 5.82
C ALA A 93 -16.19 17.39 6.68
N LEU A 94 -15.43 18.33 6.12
CA LEU A 94 -15.03 19.57 6.80
C LEU A 94 -16.23 20.48 7.08
N GLU A 95 -17.18 20.59 6.13
CA GLU A 95 -18.44 21.30 6.33
C GLU A 95 -19.24 20.69 7.48
N ARG A 96 -19.24 19.36 7.58
CA ARG A 96 -19.93 18.66 8.67
C ARG A 96 -19.28 18.94 10.02
N VAL A 97 -17.96 18.88 10.12
CA VAL A 97 -17.22 19.26 11.33
C VAL A 97 -17.60 20.68 11.77
N ARG A 98 -17.55 21.65 10.84
CA ARG A 98 -17.88 23.05 11.12
C ARG A 98 -19.35 23.26 11.47
N TRP A 99 -20.26 22.47 10.90
CA TRP A 99 -21.65 22.46 11.32
C TRP A 99 -21.78 22.04 12.78
N HIS A 100 -21.12 20.96 13.21
CA HIS A 100 -21.14 20.55 14.63
C HIS A 100 -20.61 21.63 15.56
N LEU A 101 -19.52 22.30 15.19
CA LEU A 101 -18.97 23.41 15.97
C LEU A 101 -19.97 24.59 16.08
N ARG A 102 -20.63 24.98 14.98
CA ARG A 102 -21.65 26.06 14.99
C ARG A 102 -22.88 25.73 15.83
N GLU A 103 -23.27 24.47 15.91
CA GLU A 103 -24.35 24.00 16.78
C GLU A 103 -23.94 23.90 18.26
N GLY A 104 -22.68 24.24 18.60
CA GLY A 104 -22.16 24.17 19.96
C GLY A 104 -21.92 22.74 20.44
N HIS A 105 -21.78 21.78 19.53
CA HIS A 105 -21.42 20.41 19.87
C HIS A 105 -19.94 20.32 20.25
N ARG A 106 -19.61 19.43 21.19
CA ARG A 106 -18.21 19.05 21.42
C ARG A 106 -17.74 18.18 20.26
N VAL A 107 -16.61 18.50 19.65
CA VAL A 107 -16.07 17.76 18.49
C VAL A 107 -14.73 17.15 18.85
N ILE A 108 -14.60 15.83 18.63
CA ILE A 108 -13.38 15.09 18.89
C ILE A 108 -13.01 14.27 17.65
N VAL A 109 -11.79 14.47 17.15
CA VAL A 109 -11.18 13.60 16.15
C VAL A 109 -10.53 12.41 16.87
N VAL A 110 -10.86 11.20 16.45
CA VAL A 110 -10.40 9.94 17.05
C VAL A 110 -9.69 9.12 15.98
N SER A 111 -8.37 9.18 15.93
CA SER A 111 -7.58 8.71 14.78
C SER A 111 -6.47 7.73 15.15
N ALA A 112 -6.26 6.72 14.31
CA ALA A 112 -5.12 5.80 14.40
C ALA A 112 -3.79 6.45 14.00
N SER A 113 -3.85 7.55 13.24
CA SER A 113 -2.71 8.38 12.88
C SER A 113 -2.13 9.07 14.13
N CYS A 114 -0.90 9.58 14.06
CA CYS A 114 -0.24 10.07 15.27
C CYS A 114 -0.56 11.54 15.56
N GLY A 115 -0.74 11.84 16.84
CA GLY A 115 -1.02 13.20 17.31
C GLY A 115 0.07 14.21 16.93
N ALA A 116 1.32 13.75 16.78
CA ALA A 116 2.47 14.61 16.48
C ALA A 116 2.28 15.50 15.23
N TRP A 117 1.58 15.03 14.19
CA TRP A 117 1.29 15.83 12.99
C TRP A 117 -0.15 16.29 12.86
N LEU A 118 -1.05 15.78 13.72
CA LEU A 118 -2.46 16.13 13.68
C LEU A 118 -2.82 17.29 14.61
N ARG A 119 -2.13 17.44 15.74
CA ARG A 119 -2.43 18.48 16.74
C ARG A 119 -2.50 19.88 16.12
N PRO A 120 -1.54 20.35 15.30
CA PRO A 120 -1.62 21.71 14.77
C PRO A 120 -2.84 21.97 13.89
N TRP A 121 -3.32 20.95 13.16
CA TRP A 121 -4.55 21.08 12.38
C TRP A 121 -5.80 21.05 13.27
N CYS A 122 -5.83 20.16 14.27
CA CYS A 122 -6.95 20.08 15.21
C CYS A 122 -7.09 21.37 16.03
N ASP A 123 -5.97 21.93 16.50
CA ASP A 123 -5.92 23.19 17.22
C ASP A 123 -6.42 24.35 16.35
N ALA A 124 -6.08 24.36 15.05
CA ALA A 124 -6.51 25.40 14.11
C ALA A 124 -8.00 25.33 13.74
N GLU A 125 -8.59 24.14 13.69
CA GLU A 125 -10.03 23.95 13.48
C GLU A 125 -10.82 23.93 14.80
N GLU A 126 -10.16 24.18 15.94
CA GLU A 126 -10.77 24.18 17.28
C GLU A 126 -11.48 22.86 17.64
N VAL A 127 -10.91 21.73 17.23
CA VAL A 127 -11.40 20.39 17.54
C VAL A 127 -10.44 19.64 18.47
N GLU A 128 -10.99 18.81 19.34
CA GLU A 128 -10.17 17.98 20.23
C GLU A 128 -9.61 16.76 19.49
N LEU A 129 -8.54 16.18 20.02
CA LEU A 129 -7.85 15.05 19.40
C LEU A 129 -7.57 13.92 20.38
N ILE A 130 -7.97 12.71 19.99
CA ILE A 130 -7.55 11.44 20.59
C ILE A 130 -6.83 10.64 19.50
N ALA A 131 -5.53 10.45 19.66
CA ALA A 131 -4.67 9.89 18.61
C ALA A 131 -3.74 8.78 19.12
N THR A 132 -2.97 8.19 18.20
CA THR A 132 -1.78 7.42 18.56
C THR A 132 -0.65 8.39 18.95
N GLU A 133 0.08 8.09 20.01
CA GLU A 133 1.24 8.90 20.43
C GLU A 133 2.57 8.23 20.09
N LEU A 134 3.55 9.05 19.71
CA LEU A 134 4.94 8.64 19.50
C LEU A 134 5.74 8.77 20.79
N GLU A 135 6.70 7.88 20.97
CA GLU A 135 7.62 7.94 22.11
C GLU A 135 8.72 8.97 21.88
N THR A 136 8.95 9.79 22.90
CA THR A 136 10.05 10.75 22.96
C THR A 136 10.98 10.42 24.12
N ARG A 137 12.28 10.54 23.90
CA ARG A 137 13.31 10.47 24.94
C ARG A 137 14.27 11.64 24.75
N ASP A 138 14.54 12.37 25.83
CA ASP A 138 15.47 13.51 25.86
C ASP A 138 15.20 14.54 24.75
N GLY A 139 13.91 14.86 24.53
CA GLY A 139 13.47 15.83 23.51
C GLY A 139 13.55 15.34 22.05
N HIS A 140 13.80 14.04 21.83
CA HIS A 140 13.88 13.43 20.49
C HIS A 140 12.91 12.26 20.36
N TYR A 141 12.35 12.06 19.18
CA TYR A 141 11.53 10.88 18.90
C TYR A 141 12.39 9.62 18.78
N THR A 142 11.92 8.51 19.34
CA THR A 142 12.60 7.21 19.23
C THR A 142 12.23 6.48 17.93
N GLY A 143 11.11 6.88 17.30
CA GLY A 143 10.51 6.19 16.17
C GLY A 143 9.55 5.06 16.56
N GLU A 144 9.36 4.85 17.87
CA GLU A 144 8.35 3.94 18.42
C GLU A 144 7.06 4.67 18.81
N LEU A 145 6.00 3.90 19.01
CA LEU A 145 4.77 4.41 19.61
C LEU A 145 4.90 4.38 21.14
N SER A 146 4.50 5.45 21.83
CA SER A 146 4.38 5.46 23.30
C SER A 146 3.06 4.87 23.79
N THR A 147 2.11 4.68 22.88
CA THR A 147 0.78 4.13 23.16
C THR A 147 0.42 3.06 22.13
N PRO A 148 -0.53 2.16 22.41
CA PRO A 148 -1.10 1.29 21.38
C PRO A 148 -1.63 2.09 20.18
N ASN A 149 -1.74 1.47 19.02
CA ASN A 149 -2.35 2.12 17.86
C ASN A 149 -3.85 2.41 18.13
N CYS A 150 -4.30 3.66 18.00
CA CYS A 150 -5.68 4.10 18.26
C CYS A 150 -6.67 3.59 17.19
N LYS A 151 -6.91 2.28 17.16
CA LYS A 151 -7.68 1.60 16.12
C LYS A 151 -8.61 0.55 16.73
N GLY A 152 -9.80 0.39 16.17
CA GLY A 152 -10.72 -0.64 16.66
C GLY A 152 -11.24 -0.30 18.06
N THR A 153 -11.25 -1.31 18.92
CA THR A 153 -11.65 -1.17 20.33
C THR A 153 -10.75 -0.21 21.12
N GLU A 154 -9.53 0.05 20.67
CA GLU A 154 -8.64 1.01 21.33
C GLU A 154 -9.18 2.45 21.24
N LYS A 155 -9.88 2.80 20.14
CA LYS A 155 -10.57 4.11 20.03
C LYS A 155 -11.60 4.27 21.15
N VAL A 156 -12.41 3.23 21.37
CA VAL A 156 -13.44 3.18 22.41
C VAL A 156 -12.83 3.26 23.81
N ARG A 157 -11.73 2.51 24.05
CA ARG A 157 -11.02 2.55 25.33
C ARG A 157 -10.55 3.98 25.66
N ARG A 158 -9.88 4.64 24.72
CA ARG A 158 -9.39 6.02 24.91
C ARG A 158 -10.51 7.04 25.05
N LEU A 159 -11.60 6.89 24.30
CA LEU A 159 -12.78 7.73 24.44
C LEU A 159 -13.35 7.67 25.86
N ASN A 160 -13.51 6.47 26.43
CA ASN A 160 -14.00 6.30 27.80
C ASN A 160 -13.02 6.85 28.86
N GLU A 161 -11.72 6.86 28.58
CA GLU A 161 -10.72 7.45 29.48
C GLU A 161 -10.73 8.98 29.45
N ALA A 162 -10.94 9.56 28.27
CA ALA A 162 -10.90 11.01 28.06
C ALA A 162 -12.25 11.71 28.30
N VAL A 163 -13.36 10.96 28.18
CA VAL A 163 -14.71 11.53 28.15
C VAL A 163 -15.68 10.66 28.94
N ASP A 164 -16.41 11.30 29.85
CA ASP A 164 -17.59 10.69 30.48
C ASP A 164 -18.75 10.67 29.47
N LEU A 165 -18.82 9.60 28.66
CA LEU A 165 -19.79 9.45 27.57
C LEU A 165 -21.24 9.47 28.06
N ALA A 166 -21.50 9.09 29.33
CA ALA A 166 -22.84 9.08 29.90
C ALA A 166 -23.46 10.48 30.05
N ARG A 167 -22.66 11.55 29.92
CA ARG A 167 -23.13 12.95 29.97
C ARG A 167 -23.73 13.44 28.67
N TYR A 168 -23.63 12.68 27.58
CA TYR A 168 -24.10 13.11 26.26
C TYR A 168 -25.40 12.39 25.92
N GLU A 169 -26.44 13.18 25.66
CA GLU A 169 -27.76 12.69 25.26
C GLU A 169 -27.77 12.23 23.80
N ARG A 170 -26.91 12.86 22.98
CA ARG A 170 -26.78 12.58 21.56
C ARG A 170 -25.31 12.48 21.18
N MET A 171 -24.97 11.44 20.44
CA MET A 171 -23.62 11.18 19.97
C MET A 171 -23.65 10.88 18.48
N TYR A 172 -22.88 11.66 17.72
CA TYR A 172 -22.62 11.40 16.32
C TYR A 172 -21.28 10.71 16.18
N ALA A 173 -21.17 9.70 15.30
CA ALA A 173 -19.88 9.12 14.97
C ALA A 173 -19.74 8.90 13.46
N TYR A 174 -18.57 9.23 12.93
CA TYR A 174 -18.21 9.18 11.52
C TYR A 174 -17.00 8.27 11.33
N GLY A 175 -17.07 7.32 10.39
CA GLY A 175 -15.98 6.39 10.09
C GLY A 175 -16.13 5.75 8.70
N ASP A 176 -15.04 5.20 8.15
CA ASP A 176 -15.03 4.60 6.81
C ASP A 176 -14.56 3.14 6.78
N THR A 177 -13.93 2.64 7.86
CA THR A 177 -13.40 1.28 7.89
C THR A 177 -14.15 0.36 8.86
N PRO A 178 -14.06 -0.97 8.69
CA PRO A 178 -14.57 -1.92 9.69
C PRO A 178 -13.98 -1.72 11.09
N ALA A 179 -12.79 -1.11 11.20
CA ALA A 179 -12.17 -0.82 12.48
C ALA A 179 -12.87 0.33 13.24
N ASP A 180 -13.75 1.10 12.60
CA ASP A 180 -14.51 2.16 13.24
C ASP A 180 -15.85 1.68 13.81
N ARG A 181 -16.28 0.46 13.45
CA ARG A 181 -17.53 -0.15 13.96
C ARG A 181 -17.68 -0.08 15.48
N PRO A 182 -16.65 -0.33 16.31
CA PRO A 182 -16.77 -0.20 17.76
C PRO A 182 -17.12 1.23 18.20
N MET A 183 -16.53 2.26 17.57
CA MET A 183 -16.84 3.66 17.87
C MET A 183 -18.22 4.06 17.35
N LEU A 184 -18.57 3.63 16.13
CA LEU A 184 -19.89 3.85 15.55
C LEU A 184 -21.00 3.23 16.42
N ALA A 185 -20.76 2.07 17.02
CA ALA A 185 -21.73 1.40 17.89
C ALA A 185 -22.02 2.16 19.21
N LEU A 186 -21.18 3.12 19.61
CA LEU A 186 -21.45 3.98 20.77
C LEU A 186 -22.44 5.11 20.45
N ALA A 187 -22.55 5.49 19.17
CA ALA A 187 -23.26 6.68 18.75
C ALA A 187 -24.77 6.44 18.61
N THR A 188 -25.57 7.45 18.99
CA THR A 188 -27.00 7.50 18.67
C THR A 188 -27.22 7.70 17.17
N ASP A 189 -26.31 8.41 16.52
CA ASP A 189 -26.35 8.73 15.09
C ASP A 189 -25.03 8.28 14.41
N PRO A 190 -24.91 6.99 14.04
CA PRO A 190 -23.71 6.46 13.37
C PRO A 190 -23.76 6.68 11.86
N TYR A 191 -22.62 7.11 11.29
CA TYR A 191 -22.47 7.34 9.85
C TYR A 191 -21.24 6.59 9.32
N TYR A 192 -21.49 5.59 8.47
CA TYR A 192 -20.43 4.83 7.81
C TYR A 192 -20.27 5.31 6.36
N LYS A 193 -19.05 5.76 6.01
CA LYS A 193 -18.69 6.32 4.69
C LYS A 193 -19.62 7.44 4.18
N PRO A 194 -20.03 8.42 5.01
CA PRO A 194 -21.05 9.40 4.61
C PRO A 194 -20.56 10.46 3.63
N PHE A 195 -19.24 10.59 3.46
CA PHE A 195 -18.61 11.64 2.63
C PHE A 195 -17.99 11.09 1.35
N HIS A 196 -18.19 9.81 1.04
CA HIS A 196 -17.79 9.24 -0.25
C HIS A 196 -18.86 9.59 -1.29
N ALA A 197 -18.44 9.89 -2.51
CA ALA A 197 -19.38 10.15 -3.58
C ALA A 197 -20.31 8.94 -3.78
N VAL A 198 -21.61 9.20 -3.82
CA VAL A 198 -22.60 8.21 -4.28
C VAL A 198 -22.50 8.19 -5.81
N GLU A 199 -22.34 7.01 -6.41
CA GLU A 199 -22.38 6.88 -7.88
C GLU A 199 -23.63 7.59 -8.44
N GLY A 200 -23.44 8.65 -9.22
CA GLY A 200 -24.51 9.35 -9.95
C GLY A 200 -24.98 10.71 -9.42
N MET A 201 -24.29 11.36 -8.49
CA MET A 201 -24.64 12.71 -8.02
C MET A 201 -23.45 13.68 -8.20
N GLU A 202 -23.66 14.76 -8.98
CA GLU A 202 -22.66 15.80 -9.25
C GLU A 202 -22.40 16.64 -7.99
N ASP A 203 -21.45 16.17 -7.17
CA ASP A 203 -20.64 17.03 -6.31
C ASP A 203 -19.18 16.81 -6.70
N ARG A 204 -18.37 17.89 -6.66
CA ARG A 204 -16.99 17.97 -7.19
C ARG A 204 -16.23 16.63 -7.19
N PRO A 205 -15.64 16.21 -8.32
CA PRO A 205 -15.03 14.89 -8.44
C PRO A 205 -13.92 14.71 -7.39
N GLU A 206 -13.88 13.53 -6.77
CA GLU A 206 -12.83 13.08 -5.83
C GLU A 206 -11.40 13.30 -6.37
N GLU A 207 -11.26 13.51 -7.68
CA GLU A 207 -10.04 13.85 -8.42
C GLU A 207 -9.32 15.12 -7.92
N GLU A 208 -10.02 16.11 -7.36
CA GLU A 208 -9.36 17.32 -6.81
C GLU A 208 -8.76 17.07 -5.41
N CYS A 209 -9.33 16.16 -4.64
CA CYS A 209 -8.89 15.84 -3.29
C CYS A 209 -7.57 15.05 -3.33
N GLY A 210 -6.52 15.58 -2.70
CA GLY A 210 -5.17 15.00 -2.73
C GLY A 210 -4.33 15.33 -3.98
N ALA A 211 -4.89 15.99 -5.00
CA ALA A 211 -4.12 16.43 -6.18
C ALA A 211 -3.08 17.50 -5.82
N ALA A 212 -3.43 18.44 -4.93
CA ALA A 212 -2.53 19.48 -4.43
C ALA A 212 -1.35 18.90 -3.61
N ALA A 213 -1.58 17.77 -2.91
CA ALA A 213 -0.52 17.11 -2.18
C ALA A 213 0.48 16.45 -3.14
N ARG A 214 0.03 15.92 -4.29
CA ARG A 214 0.83 15.18 -5.28
C ARG A 214 1.74 16.04 -6.19
N GLY A 215 2.10 17.26 -5.75
CA GLY A 215 2.98 18.20 -6.46
C GLY A 215 4.02 17.52 -7.36
N GLY A 216 3.86 17.73 -8.67
CA GLY A 216 4.49 16.94 -9.72
C GLY A 216 6.01 16.88 -9.62
N GLN A 217 6.54 15.73 -9.24
CA GLN A 217 7.95 15.37 -9.42
C GLN A 217 8.04 13.89 -9.82
N ALA A 218 8.80 13.64 -10.88
CA ALA A 218 8.92 12.34 -11.54
C ALA A 218 9.43 11.24 -10.60
N LEU A 219 8.93 10.01 -10.80
CA LEU A 219 9.45 8.78 -10.19
C LEU A 219 10.96 8.64 -10.42
N PRO A 220 11.72 8.06 -9.47
CA PRO A 220 13.17 7.97 -9.62
C PRO A 220 13.57 7.06 -10.77
N PRO A 221 14.68 7.38 -11.46
CA PRO A 221 15.30 6.44 -12.38
C PRO A 221 15.66 5.15 -11.63
N ILE A 222 15.58 4.03 -12.36
CA ILE A 222 15.80 2.63 -11.93
C ILE A 222 17.05 2.45 -11.03
N GLY A 223 18.07 3.32 -11.15
CA GLY A 223 19.28 3.31 -10.33
C GLY A 223 19.05 3.40 -8.81
N PHE A 224 17.96 4.03 -8.34
CA PHE A 224 17.68 4.12 -6.90
C PHE A 224 17.15 2.82 -6.29
N LEU A 225 16.44 1.99 -7.08
CA LEU A 225 15.98 0.66 -6.68
C LEU A 225 17.17 -0.26 -6.35
N VAL A 226 18.26 -0.10 -7.11
CA VAL A 226 19.49 -0.88 -6.94
C VAL A 226 20.22 -0.50 -5.65
N VAL A 227 20.30 0.79 -5.31
CA VAL A 227 20.89 1.26 -4.04
C VAL A 227 20.07 0.81 -2.83
N ALA A 228 18.74 0.78 -2.94
CA ALA A 228 17.87 0.26 -1.90
C ALA A 228 18.08 -1.26 -1.67
N LEU A 229 18.25 -2.05 -2.74
CA LEU A 229 18.58 -3.47 -2.65
C LEU A 229 19.97 -3.72 -2.01
N MET A 230 20.94 -2.82 -2.24
CA MET A 230 22.26 -2.88 -1.57
C MET A 230 22.17 -2.66 -0.06
N LEU A 231 21.39 -1.67 0.38
CA LEU A 231 21.31 -1.27 1.79
C LEU A 231 20.52 -2.26 2.66
N VAL A 232 19.70 -3.11 2.05
CA VAL A 232 18.95 -4.19 2.75
C VAL A 232 19.84 -5.41 3.03
N GLY A 233 21.12 -5.39 2.67
CA GLY A 233 22.05 -6.45 3.07
C GLY A 233 21.74 -7.79 2.40
N VAL A 234 21.43 -7.78 1.10
CA VAL A 234 21.64 -8.98 0.29
C VAL A 234 23.15 -9.16 0.18
N GLY A 235 23.69 -10.01 1.06
CA GLY A 235 25.12 -10.24 1.18
C GLY A 235 25.79 -10.49 -0.16
N GLY A 236 26.89 -9.77 -0.40
CA GLY A 236 28.01 -10.27 -1.22
C GLY A 236 27.78 -10.45 -2.72
N ILE A 237 26.92 -9.67 -3.38
CA ILE A 237 26.90 -9.65 -4.85
C ILE A 237 27.58 -8.38 -5.35
N SER A 238 28.73 -8.56 -6.00
CA SER A 238 29.53 -7.51 -6.61
C SER A 238 28.75 -6.86 -7.76
N ILE A 239 28.21 -5.66 -7.52
CA ILE A 239 27.27 -4.98 -8.42
C ILE A 239 27.91 -4.50 -9.73
N HIS A 240 29.22 -4.60 -9.84
CA HIS A 240 29.91 -4.37 -11.10
C HIS A 240 29.66 -5.47 -12.17
N GLN A 241 29.27 -6.68 -11.76
CA GLN A 241 28.92 -7.77 -12.70
C GLN A 241 27.44 -7.79 -13.09
N ALA A 242 26.54 -7.21 -12.28
CA ALA A 242 25.11 -7.15 -12.56
C ALA A 242 24.70 -6.01 -13.53
N LEU A 243 25.59 -5.03 -13.75
CA LEU A 243 25.32 -3.89 -14.63
C LEU A 243 25.98 -3.99 -16.02
N LYS A 244 26.84 -4.99 -16.25
CA LYS A 244 27.41 -5.26 -17.58
C LYS A 244 26.40 -5.80 -18.62
N PRO A 245 25.34 -6.57 -18.26
CA PRO A 245 24.35 -7.02 -19.25
C PRO A 245 23.41 -5.91 -19.73
N VAL A 246 23.37 -4.76 -19.04
CA VAL A 246 22.41 -3.68 -19.33
C VAL A 246 22.90 -2.75 -20.47
N THR A 247 24.17 -2.84 -20.87
CA THR A 247 24.73 -2.05 -21.98
C THR A 247 25.17 -2.86 -23.20
N GLU A 248 25.05 -4.20 -23.19
CA GLU A 248 25.47 -5.05 -24.34
C GLU A 248 24.37 -5.97 -24.90
N ALA A 249 23.15 -6.00 -24.35
CA ALA A 249 22.07 -6.89 -24.82
C ALA A 249 21.11 -6.24 -25.84
N VAL A 250 21.67 -5.56 -26.84
CA VAL A 250 21.03 -5.39 -28.16
C VAL A 250 21.71 -6.38 -29.09
N ALA A 251 21.04 -7.52 -29.32
CA ALA A 251 21.19 -8.45 -30.44
C ALA A 251 21.08 -9.91 -29.97
N THR A 252 20.21 -10.65 -30.66
CA THR A 252 20.09 -12.12 -30.75
C THR A 252 19.35 -12.84 -29.61
N GLY A 253 18.20 -13.44 -29.97
CA GLY A 253 17.36 -14.23 -29.10
C GLY A 253 17.80 -15.69 -28.96
N SER A 254 17.72 -16.21 -27.73
CA SER A 254 17.66 -17.63 -27.37
C SER A 254 17.16 -17.76 -25.92
N PHE A 255 16.27 -18.71 -25.65
CA PHE A 255 15.70 -19.04 -24.34
C PHE A 255 16.55 -20.11 -23.64
N ASP A 256 17.68 -19.72 -23.06
CA ASP A 256 18.48 -20.65 -22.25
C ASP A 256 18.33 -20.34 -20.75
N ARG A 257 17.68 -21.27 -20.04
CA ARG A 257 17.60 -21.46 -18.57
C ARG A 257 16.36 -20.91 -17.85
N VAL A 258 15.37 -21.81 -17.71
CA VAL A 258 14.33 -21.73 -16.68
C VAL A 258 14.74 -22.68 -15.53
N LEU A 259 14.99 -22.10 -14.35
CA LEU A 259 14.97 -22.69 -12.98
C LEU A 259 16.09 -23.67 -12.56
N GLU A 260 16.96 -23.19 -11.65
CA GLU A 260 17.84 -24.02 -10.79
C GLU A 260 17.15 -24.47 -9.46
N ALA A 261 15.86 -24.20 -9.26
CA ALA A 261 15.22 -24.29 -7.94
C ALA A 261 14.23 -25.46 -7.73
N PHE A 262 14.13 -26.43 -8.64
CA PHE A 262 13.18 -27.55 -8.47
C PHE A 262 13.82 -28.94 -8.69
N PRO A 263 13.30 -29.99 -8.02
CA PRO A 263 13.76 -31.35 -8.22
C PRO A 263 13.52 -31.79 -9.66
N ARG A 264 14.56 -32.31 -10.31
CA ARG A 264 14.58 -32.76 -11.72
C ARG A 264 13.80 -34.06 -11.97
N SER A 265 12.67 -34.27 -11.31
CA SER A 265 11.87 -35.48 -11.42
C SER A 265 10.44 -35.16 -11.88
N GLY A 266 10.15 -35.49 -13.14
CA GLY A 266 8.80 -35.76 -13.64
C GLY A 266 8.30 -34.81 -14.75
N ASP A 267 8.08 -35.37 -15.94
CA ASP A 267 7.18 -35.00 -17.07
C ASP A 267 6.94 -33.53 -17.49
N TRP A 268 7.63 -32.55 -16.90
CA TRP A 268 7.47 -31.14 -17.26
C TRP A 268 8.47 -30.71 -18.34
N PRO A 269 8.05 -29.82 -19.27
CA PRO A 269 8.95 -29.27 -20.24
C PRO A 269 9.72 -28.09 -19.63
N ASP A 270 11.03 -28.16 -19.79
CA ASP A 270 11.97 -27.12 -19.37
C ASP A 270 12.21 -26.10 -20.50
N VAL A 271 11.87 -26.46 -21.74
CA VAL A 271 12.01 -25.62 -22.94
C VAL A 271 10.70 -25.62 -23.73
N ILE A 272 10.26 -24.43 -24.18
CA ILE A 272 9.06 -24.25 -25.01
C ILE A 272 9.43 -23.36 -26.21
N HIS A 273 9.21 -23.86 -27.42
CA HIS A 273 9.39 -23.13 -28.66
C HIS A 273 8.03 -22.81 -29.28
N PHE A 274 7.79 -21.53 -29.60
CA PHE A 274 6.64 -21.09 -30.39
C PHE A 274 7.12 -20.70 -31.78
N MET A 275 6.53 -21.32 -32.81
CA MET A 275 6.86 -21.05 -34.20
C MET A 275 5.85 -20.07 -34.83
N PRO A 276 6.25 -19.34 -35.89
CA PRO A 276 5.40 -18.33 -36.54
C PRO A 276 4.09 -18.87 -37.15
N ASP A 277 4.03 -20.16 -37.46
CA ASP A 277 2.88 -20.84 -38.07
C ASP A 277 1.89 -21.43 -37.03
N HIS A 278 1.96 -20.94 -35.80
CA HIS A 278 1.19 -21.42 -34.66
C HIS A 278 1.56 -22.82 -34.18
N GLN A 279 2.74 -23.34 -34.54
CA GLN A 279 3.27 -24.55 -33.91
C GLN A 279 3.92 -24.25 -32.55
N VAL A 280 3.87 -25.24 -31.67
CA VAL A 280 4.53 -25.23 -30.37
C VAL A 280 5.21 -26.57 -30.11
N ILE A 281 6.44 -26.52 -29.63
CA ILE A 281 7.22 -27.70 -29.23
C ILE A 281 7.70 -27.51 -27.81
N MET A 282 7.42 -28.48 -26.94
CA MET A 282 7.78 -28.49 -25.54
C MET A 282 8.75 -29.65 -25.28
N LYS A 283 9.92 -29.37 -24.68
CA LYS A 283 10.97 -30.36 -24.42
C LYS A 283 11.35 -30.39 -22.94
N ASP A 284 11.72 -31.55 -22.42
CA ASP A 284 12.32 -31.66 -21.08
C ASP A 284 13.80 -31.23 -21.05
N HIS A 285 14.42 -31.21 -19.86
CA HIS A 285 15.83 -30.87 -19.65
C HIS A 285 16.82 -31.75 -20.43
N ASN A 286 16.40 -32.95 -20.83
CA ASN A 286 17.23 -33.84 -21.66
C ASN A 286 17.02 -33.57 -23.16
N GLY A 287 16.22 -32.56 -23.52
CA GLY A 287 15.90 -32.20 -24.90
C GLY A 287 14.84 -33.11 -25.54
N THR A 288 14.21 -34.01 -24.77
CA THR A 288 13.19 -34.92 -25.28
C THR A 288 11.89 -34.16 -25.49
N VAL A 289 11.30 -34.24 -26.69
CA VAL A 289 10.01 -33.62 -26.99
C VAL A 289 8.91 -34.29 -26.17
N ARG A 290 8.27 -33.52 -25.29
CA ARG A 290 7.13 -33.93 -24.45
C ARG A 290 5.79 -33.58 -25.07
N TYR A 291 5.75 -32.55 -25.92
CA TYR A 291 4.57 -32.18 -26.70
C TYR A 291 4.98 -31.41 -27.94
N GLU A 292 4.31 -31.69 -29.05
CA GLU A 292 4.40 -30.97 -30.31
C GLU A 292 2.98 -30.86 -30.87
N GLY A 293 2.54 -29.63 -31.15
CA GLY A 293 1.17 -29.36 -31.56
C GLY A 293 0.97 -27.92 -31.96
N ARG A 294 -0.29 -27.48 -32.00
CA ARG A 294 -0.65 -26.09 -32.31
C ARG A 294 -1.16 -25.35 -31.09
N TRP A 295 -0.92 -24.05 -31.12
CA TRP A 295 -1.48 -23.11 -30.17
C TRP A 295 -2.40 -22.10 -30.85
N ARG A 296 -3.35 -21.56 -30.09
CA ARG A 296 -4.20 -20.45 -30.51
C ARG A 296 -4.57 -19.58 -29.31
N TRP A 297 -5.00 -18.35 -29.52
CA TRP A 297 -5.63 -17.59 -28.44
C TRP A 297 -7.07 -18.07 -28.21
N ASP A 298 -7.56 -17.94 -26.98
CA ASP A 298 -8.98 -18.09 -26.68
C ASP A 298 -9.80 -16.97 -27.34
N GLU A 299 -11.12 -17.15 -27.37
CA GLU A 299 -12.04 -16.23 -28.06
C GLU A 299 -11.95 -14.78 -27.55
N LYS A 300 -11.47 -14.58 -26.32
CA LYS A 300 -11.31 -13.26 -25.70
C LYS A 300 -9.89 -12.69 -25.84
N GLY A 301 -8.95 -13.42 -26.42
CA GLY A 301 -7.55 -13.00 -26.58
C GLY A 301 -6.78 -12.91 -25.26
N HIS A 302 -7.27 -13.53 -24.19
CA HIS A 302 -6.71 -13.43 -22.85
C HIS A 302 -5.86 -14.65 -22.48
N SER A 303 -6.11 -15.80 -23.09
CA SER A 303 -5.39 -17.03 -22.78
C SER A 303 -4.99 -17.83 -24.02
N LEU A 304 -3.87 -18.53 -23.94
CA LEU A 304 -3.43 -19.46 -24.98
C LEU A 304 -4.11 -20.81 -24.77
N ARG A 305 -4.53 -21.43 -25.87
CA ARG A 305 -5.12 -22.76 -25.96
C ARG A 305 -4.22 -23.69 -26.76
N LEU A 306 -4.03 -24.90 -26.26
CA LEU A 306 -3.32 -25.98 -26.94
C LEU A 306 -4.33 -26.96 -27.56
N ASP A 307 -3.92 -27.64 -28.62
CA ASP A 307 -4.75 -28.67 -29.28
C ASP A 307 -4.80 -30.01 -28.51
N ASP A 308 -3.98 -30.15 -27.47
CA ASP A 308 -4.02 -31.27 -26.53
C ASP A 308 -4.74 -30.87 -25.21
N PRO A 309 -5.85 -31.52 -24.85
CA PRO A 309 -6.64 -31.17 -23.66
C PRO A 309 -5.92 -31.39 -22.32
N VAL A 310 -4.91 -32.27 -22.27
CA VAL A 310 -4.13 -32.53 -21.07
C VAL A 310 -3.13 -31.39 -20.87
N TRP A 311 -2.45 -30.98 -21.93
CA TRP A 311 -1.51 -29.86 -21.90
C TRP A 311 -2.21 -28.49 -21.80
N ASP A 312 -3.38 -28.31 -22.42
CA ASP A 312 -4.20 -27.09 -22.32
C ASP A 312 -4.59 -26.74 -20.87
N ARG A 313 -4.84 -27.77 -20.05
CA ARG A 313 -5.14 -27.59 -18.62
C ARG A 313 -3.90 -27.31 -17.78
N ARG A 314 -2.73 -27.65 -18.30
CA ARG A 314 -1.45 -27.52 -17.60
C ARG A 314 -0.76 -26.21 -17.89
N VAL A 315 -1.07 -25.55 -19.00
CA VAL A 315 -0.36 -24.36 -19.51
C VAL A 315 -1.35 -23.29 -19.93
N ALA A 316 -1.28 -22.09 -19.34
CA ALA A 316 -2.11 -20.96 -19.73
C ALA A 316 -1.32 -19.65 -19.74
N TRP A 317 -1.40 -18.89 -20.83
CA TRP A 317 -0.94 -17.49 -20.82
C TRP A 317 -2.01 -16.59 -20.20
N VAL A 318 -1.62 -15.60 -19.39
CA VAL A 318 -2.53 -14.62 -18.79
C VAL A 318 -1.95 -13.20 -18.86
N PRO A 319 -2.78 -12.15 -19.00
CA PRO A 319 -2.30 -10.78 -18.93
C PRO A 319 -1.84 -10.44 -17.50
N GLY A 320 -0.76 -9.67 -17.38
CA GLY A 320 -0.29 -9.13 -16.11
C GLY A 320 0.33 -7.74 -16.30
N TRP A 321 0.44 -7.00 -15.19
CA TRP A 321 0.94 -5.62 -15.11
C TRP A 321 2.40 -5.39 -15.61
N GLY A 322 3.05 -6.42 -16.18
CA GLY A 322 4.41 -6.36 -16.73
C GLY A 322 4.59 -7.15 -18.04
N GLY A 323 3.50 -7.49 -18.72
CA GLY A 323 3.50 -8.32 -19.93
C GLY A 323 2.72 -9.63 -19.77
N PRO A 324 2.56 -10.39 -20.87
CA PRO A 324 1.89 -11.68 -20.82
C PRO A 324 2.71 -12.65 -19.95
N ARG A 325 2.01 -13.47 -19.16
CA ARG A 325 2.59 -14.38 -18.17
C ARG A 325 2.21 -15.81 -18.48
N LEU A 326 3.15 -16.75 -18.41
CA LEU A 326 2.84 -18.18 -18.49
C LEU A 326 2.53 -18.72 -17.09
N ARG A 327 1.36 -19.34 -16.95
CA ARG A 327 0.96 -20.15 -15.79
C ARG A 327 1.11 -21.62 -16.12
N VAL A 328 1.80 -22.35 -15.25
CA VAL A 328 1.91 -23.80 -15.31
C VAL A 328 1.32 -24.38 -14.02
N ALA A 329 0.37 -25.31 -14.14
CA ALA A 329 -0.32 -25.92 -13.00
C ALA A 329 0.42 -27.18 -12.53
N SER A 330 0.94 -27.20 -11.31
CA SER A 330 1.64 -28.39 -10.77
C SER A 330 0.67 -29.54 -10.46
N SER A 331 1.13 -30.79 -10.57
CA SER A 331 0.36 -32.00 -10.18
C SER A 331 0.31 -32.23 -8.66
N VAL A 332 1.03 -31.42 -7.87
CA VAL A 332 1.08 -31.51 -6.41
C VAL A 332 0.13 -30.47 -5.81
N GLY A 333 -1.17 -30.78 -5.83
CA GLY A 333 -2.21 -29.95 -5.21
C GLY A 333 -2.55 -28.67 -6.01
N LYS A 334 -3.78 -28.19 -5.80
CA LYS A 334 -4.47 -27.23 -6.69
C LYS A 334 -3.90 -25.81 -6.76
N ASP A 335 -2.86 -25.42 -6.01
CA ASP A 335 -2.59 -23.98 -5.80
C ASP A 335 -1.11 -23.55 -5.87
N LEU A 336 -0.23 -24.31 -6.55
CA LEU A 336 1.11 -23.82 -6.89
C LEU A 336 1.16 -23.35 -8.35
N PHE A 337 0.95 -22.04 -8.53
CA PHE A 337 1.07 -21.35 -9.81
C PHE A 337 2.42 -20.65 -9.91
N GLN A 338 3.24 -21.05 -10.89
CA GLN A 338 4.39 -20.25 -11.28
C GLN A 338 3.97 -19.20 -12.32
N THR A 339 4.56 -18.01 -12.22
CA THR A 339 4.32 -16.90 -13.13
C THR A 339 5.66 -16.52 -13.76
N VAL A 340 5.85 -16.84 -15.05
CA VAL A 340 7.02 -16.39 -15.81
C VAL A 340 6.59 -15.23 -16.69
N THR A 341 7.26 -14.08 -16.58
CA THR A 341 6.94 -12.86 -17.34
C THR A 341 7.82 -12.80 -18.58
N PHE A 342 7.23 -12.59 -19.76
CA PHE A 342 7.97 -12.48 -21.02
C PHE A 342 7.72 -11.13 -21.68
N ARG A 343 8.73 -10.64 -22.40
CA ARG A 343 8.55 -9.57 -23.38
C ARG A 343 8.37 -10.18 -24.76
N ARG A 344 7.37 -9.70 -25.48
CA ARG A 344 7.14 -10.02 -26.89
C ARG A 344 8.39 -9.64 -27.68
N ALA A 345 8.91 -10.55 -28.49
CA ALA A 345 9.82 -10.16 -29.57
C ALA A 345 8.96 -9.47 -30.65
N GLU A 346 9.36 -8.28 -31.08
CA GLU A 346 8.78 -7.63 -32.25
C GLU A 346 9.06 -8.42 -33.52
#